data_AF-A0A2A2W400-F1
#
_entry.id   AF-A0A2A2W400-F1
#
_cell.length_a   1.000
_cell.length_b   1.000
_cell.length_c   1.000
_cell.angle_alpha   90.00
_cell.angle_beta   90.00
_cell.angle_gamma   90.00
#
_symmetry.space_group_name_H-M   'P 1'
#
loop_
_entity.id
_entity.type
_entity.pdbx_description
1 polymer ?
#
loop_
_entity_poly.entity_id
_entity_poly.type
_entity_poly.pdbx_seq_one_letter_code
_entity_poly.pdbx_strand_id
1 'polypeptide(L)'
;MNHPTPTDCDPTPYTAPMAVDVPAKPRRNWLLITLMVLFVGPIALMVAVVILLTIVGVVGGAMDQDQASIPAEATLVSSQSTGVGVTNVSPPTSFDFNGQVFALKFVADDESSGTLNEYVPEGETLERWSKMIAFRDQPIDAEPAAMAEAMADSLLEINPQAPYAVWHSEDGSRSGIDFATWQGDIAEFNVFVYARSPRGKRIVSCQYAERAYGDQMESFLDGLPLRRRGLIVQAASLGFQY
;
A
#
# COMPACT_ATOMS: atom_id res chain seq x y z
N MET A 1 2.28 -22.95 32.33
CA MET A 1 2.87 -22.99 30.99
C MET A 1 3.02 -21.54 30.54
N ASN A 2 4.24 -21.02 30.57
CA ASN A 2 4.52 -19.63 30.23
C ASN A 2 4.71 -19.57 28.72
N HIS A 3 3.82 -18.86 28.02
CA HIS A 3 4.01 -18.56 26.61
C HIS A 3 5.20 -17.61 26.46
N PRO A 4 6.17 -17.90 25.58
CA PRO A 4 7.20 -16.93 25.24
C PRO A 4 6.57 -15.76 24.49
N THR A 5 6.83 -14.55 24.98
CA THR A 5 6.59 -13.29 24.27
C THR A 5 7.43 -13.29 22.98
N PRO A 6 6.90 -12.89 21.81
CA PRO A 6 7.68 -12.82 20.57
C PRO A 6 8.83 -11.81 20.72
N THR A 7 10.06 -12.29 20.53
CA THR A 7 11.29 -11.51 20.63
C THR A 7 11.67 -10.94 19.26
N ASP A 8 11.84 -9.61 19.22
CA ASP A 8 12.56 -8.78 18.23
C ASP A 8 12.56 -9.18 16.74
N CYS A 9 11.65 -8.57 15.97
CA CYS A 9 12.02 -8.05 14.65
C CYS A 9 12.84 -6.77 14.90
N ASP A 10 14.17 -6.84 14.82
CA ASP A 10 15.02 -5.65 14.92
C ASP A 10 15.14 -5.02 13.53
N PRO A 11 14.41 -3.92 13.22
CA PRO A 11 14.49 -3.32 11.90
C PRO A 11 15.88 -2.69 11.75
N THR A 12 16.49 -2.89 10.58
CA THR A 12 17.74 -2.22 10.23
C THR A 12 17.61 -0.72 10.52
N PRO A 13 18.57 -0.12 11.25
CA PRO A 13 18.54 1.31 11.54
C PRO A 13 18.60 2.08 10.22
N TYR A 14 17.85 3.18 10.12
CA TYR A 14 18.06 4.12 9.01
C TYR A 14 19.52 4.53 8.99
N THR A 15 20.11 4.51 7.80
CA THR A 15 21.50 4.89 7.57
C THR A 15 21.73 6.38 7.85
N ALA A 16 21.88 6.75 9.13
CA ALA A 16 22.37 8.04 9.66
C ALA A 16 21.61 9.34 9.20
N PRO A 17 21.77 10.48 9.89
CA PRO A 17 20.77 11.55 9.87
C PRO A 17 20.82 12.36 8.58
N MET A 18 19.65 12.57 7.97
CA MET A 18 19.51 13.43 6.80
C MET A 18 19.73 14.90 7.21
N ALA A 19 20.85 15.47 6.78
CA ALA A 19 20.91 16.92 6.62
C ALA A 19 19.95 17.29 5.47
N VAL A 20 18.78 17.80 5.81
CA VAL A 20 17.87 18.38 4.82
C VAL A 20 18.48 19.70 4.38
N ASP A 21 19.28 19.66 3.31
CA ASP A 21 19.61 20.88 2.57
C ASP A 21 18.30 21.41 1.99
N VAL A 22 17.73 22.43 2.62
CA VAL A 22 16.56 23.15 2.11
C VAL A 22 17.00 23.83 0.80
N PRO A 23 16.57 23.34 -0.38
CA PRO A 23 17.04 23.90 -1.63
C PRO A 23 16.52 25.34 -1.78
N ALA A 24 17.39 26.22 -2.28
CA ALA A 24 17.06 27.62 -2.52
C ALA A 24 15.78 27.75 -3.35
N LYS A 25 14.83 28.56 -2.85
CA LYS A 25 13.48 28.79 -3.39
C LYS A 25 13.51 29.06 -4.89
N PRO A 26 13.07 28.13 -5.75
CA PRO A 26 12.99 28.37 -7.19
C PRO A 26 11.87 29.38 -7.49
N ARG A 27 12.09 30.26 -8.48
CA ARG A 27 11.08 31.21 -8.96
C ARG A 27 9.86 30.43 -9.45
N ARG A 28 8.80 30.49 -8.64
CA ARG A 28 7.63 29.62 -8.67
C ARG A 28 6.67 30.05 -9.79
N ASN A 29 6.55 29.25 -10.84
CA ASN A 29 5.59 29.47 -11.92
C ASN A 29 4.21 28.97 -11.47
N TRP A 30 3.45 29.84 -10.80
CA TRP A 30 2.18 29.50 -10.13
C TRP A 30 1.16 28.85 -11.05
N LEU A 31 1.14 29.18 -12.34
CA LEU A 31 0.19 28.62 -13.31
C LEU A 31 0.39 27.11 -13.56
N LEU A 32 1.63 26.61 -13.45
CA LEU A 32 1.97 25.20 -13.66
C LEU A 32 1.70 24.36 -12.40
N ILE A 33 1.86 24.96 -11.22
CA ILE A 33 1.57 24.32 -9.92
C ILE A 33 0.06 24.17 -9.72
N THR A 34 -0.73 25.19 -10.06
CA THR A 34 -2.19 25.10 -9.96
C THR A 34 -2.75 24.03 -10.91
N LEU A 35 -2.14 23.82 -12.08
CA LEU A 35 -2.56 22.79 -13.04
C LEU A 35 -2.19 21.37 -12.58
N MET A 36 -1.03 21.16 -11.94
CA MET A 36 -0.66 19.85 -11.38
C MET A 36 -1.43 19.51 -10.10
N VAL A 37 -1.72 20.49 -9.23
CA VAL A 37 -2.48 20.26 -7.99
C VAL A 37 -3.96 19.94 -8.28
N LEU A 38 -4.53 20.43 -9.39
CA LEU A 38 -5.92 20.16 -9.77
C LEU A 38 -6.13 18.85 -10.54
N PHE A 39 -5.11 18.29 -11.20
CA PHE A 39 -5.25 17.09 -12.03
C PHE A 39 -4.40 15.89 -11.57
N VAL A 40 -3.42 16.10 -10.70
CA VAL A 40 -2.52 15.04 -10.18
C VAL A 40 -2.42 15.14 -8.66
N GLY A 41 -3.57 15.23 -7.99
CA GLY A 41 -3.63 15.08 -6.53
C GLY A 41 -3.11 13.69 -6.09
N PRO A 42 -2.90 13.46 -4.78
CA PRO A 42 -2.39 12.19 -4.22
C PRO A 42 -3.18 10.93 -4.65
N ILE A 43 -4.41 11.10 -5.11
CA ILE A 43 -5.23 10.07 -5.77
C ILE A 43 -4.56 9.58 -7.07
N ALA A 44 -3.99 10.47 -7.88
CA ALA A 44 -3.30 10.11 -9.10
C ALA A 44 -1.95 9.42 -8.85
N LEU A 45 -1.28 9.68 -7.72
CA LEU A 45 -0.05 8.96 -7.36
C LEU A 45 -0.36 7.53 -6.93
N MET A 46 -1.36 7.35 -6.06
CA MET A 46 -1.84 6.02 -5.65
C MET A 46 -2.45 5.24 -6.84
N VAL A 47 -3.24 5.90 -7.70
CA VAL A 47 -3.82 5.27 -8.91
C VAL A 47 -2.75 5.00 -9.97
N ALA A 48 -1.76 5.87 -10.15
CA ALA A 48 -0.66 5.62 -11.08
C ALA A 48 0.24 4.47 -10.62
N VAL A 49 0.51 4.34 -9.31
CA VAL A 49 1.22 3.17 -8.74
C VAL A 49 0.39 1.89 -8.94
N VAL A 50 -0.93 1.96 -8.76
CA VAL A 50 -1.84 0.82 -9.03
C VAL A 50 -1.86 0.44 -10.53
N ILE A 51 -1.77 1.41 -11.45
CA ILE A 51 -1.69 1.15 -12.90
C ILE A 51 -0.29 0.66 -13.31
N LEU A 52 0.78 1.13 -12.66
CA LEU A 52 2.15 0.72 -12.99
C LEU A 52 2.40 -0.75 -12.59
N LEU A 53 1.89 -1.17 -11.43
CA LEU A 53 2.02 -2.56 -10.94
C LEU A 53 1.24 -3.59 -11.79
N THR A 54 0.14 -3.19 -12.44
CA THR A 54 -0.57 -4.09 -13.37
C THR A 54 0.14 -4.27 -14.71
N ILE A 55 0.92 -3.27 -15.16
CA ILE A 55 1.70 -3.35 -16.42
C ILE A 55 2.90 -4.28 -16.26
N VAL A 56 3.58 -4.27 -15.11
CA VAL A 56 4.74 -5.16 -14.86
C VAL A 56 4.31 -6.65 -14.85
N GLY A 57 3.09 -6.96 -14.41
CA GLY A 57 2.54 -8.33 -14.47
C GLY A 57 2.25 -8.84 -15.89
N VAL A 58 2.03 -7.94 -16.86
CA VAL A 58 1.69 -8.31 -18.25
C VAL A 58 2.94 -8.46 -19.13
N VAL A 59 4.02 -7.75 -18.83
CA VAL A 59 5.25 -7.75 -19.66
C VAL A 59 6.21 -8.92 -19.32
N GLY A 60 6.01 -9.60 -18.19
CA GLY A 60 6.87 -10.71 -17.74
C GLY A 60 6.59 -12.10 -18.35
N GLY A 61 5.66 -12.25 -19.29
CA GLY A 61 5.22 -13.57 -19.75
C GLY A 61 4.84 -13.66 -21.22
N ALA A 62 5.83 -13.72 -22.10
CA ALA A 62 5.67 -14.31 -23.44
C ALA A 62 7.03 -14.75 -24.00
N MET A 63 7.45 -15.99 -23.67
CA MET A 63 8.32 -16.76 -24.56
C MET A 63 7.43 -17.70 -25.39
N ASP A 64 7.70 -17.67 -26.68
CA ASP A 64 7.14 -18.41 -27.82
C ASP A 64 6.40 -19.72 -27.52
N GLN A 65 5.18 -19.80 -28.06
CA GLN A 65 4.66 -21.08 -28.56
C GLN A 65 3.88 -20.83 -29.85
N ASP A 66 4.52 -21.19 -30.96
CA ASP A 66 3.89 -21.44 -32.26
C ASP A 66 2.71 -22.41 -32.11
N GLN A 67 1.50 -22.01 -32.54
CA GLN A 67 0.63 -22.97 -33.22
C GLN A 67 -0.44 -22.33 -34.11
N ALA A 68 -0.60 -22.97 -35.26
CA ALA A 68 -1.35 -22.61 -36.45
C ALA A 68 -2.85 -22.31 -36.29
N SER A 69 -3.31 -21.40 -37.15
CA SER A 69 -4.69 -21.12 -37.56
C SER A 69 -5.43 -22.37 -38.07
N ILE A 70 -6.76 -22.51 -37.80
CA ILE A 70 -7.88 -22.52 -38.79
C ILE A 70 -9.23 -22.20 -38.03
N PRO A 71 -10.44 -22.09 -38.65
CA PRO A 71 -11.30 -20.92 -38.58
C PRO A 71 -12.59 -21.09 -37.75
N ALA A 72 -13.33 -20.00 -37.63
CA ALA A 72 -14.61 -19.86 -36.92
C ALA A 72 -15.73 -20.78 -37.43
N GLU A 73 -16.53 -21.31 -36.51
CA GLU A 73 -17.99 -21.29 -36.60
C GLU A 73 -18.62 -21.43 -35.21
N ALA A 74 -19.66 -20.63 -34.97
CA ALA A 74 -20.32 -20.43 -33.68
C ALA A 74 -21.31 -21.54 -33.36
N THR A 75 -21.44 -21.90 -32.08
CA THR A 75 -22.70 -22.42 -31.50
C THR A 75 -22.76 -22.04 -30.02
N LEU A 76 -23.73 -21.17 -29.71
CA LEU A 76 -24.12 -20.79 -28.35
C LEU A 76 -24.81 -21.97 -27.66
N VAL A 77 -24.25 -22.43 -26.55
CA VAL A 77 -24.99 -23.25 -25.57
C VAL A 77 -24.83 -22.60 -24.20
N SER A 78 -25.92 -21.96 -23.77
CA SER A 78 -26.12 -21.41 -22.44
C SER A 78 -26.03 -22.53 -21.41
N SER A 79 -24.99 -22.50 -20.59
CA SER A 79 -24.86 -23.34 -19.41
C SER A 79 -25.09 -22.46 -18.18
N GLN A 80 -26.27 -22.63 -17.57
CA GLN A 80 -26.55 -22.09 -16.25
C GLN A 80 -25.63 -22.77 -15.24
N SER A 81 -24.55 -22.07 -14.86
CA SER A 81 -23.74 -22.45 -13.71
C SER A 81 -24.51 -22.12 -12.44
N THR A 82 -24.90 -23.15 -11.70
CA THR A 82 -25.39 -23.01 -10.33
C THR A 82 -24.20 -22.61 -9.45
N GLY A 83 -23.91 -21.30 -9.42
CA GLY A 83 -22.88 -20.72 -8.56
C GLY A 83 -23.27 -20.90 -7.10
N VAL A 84 -22.51 -21.74 -6.39
CA VAL A 84 -22.49 -21.76 -4.93
C VAL A 84 -22.05 -20.37 -4.48
N GLY A 85 -22.95 -19.63 -3.83
CA GLY A 85 -22.71 -18.27 -3.39
C GLY A 85 -21.53 -18.19 -2.43
N VAL A 86 -20.42 -17.62 -2.90
CA VAL A 86 -19.42 -17.03 -2.04
C VAL A 86 -20.12 -15.85 -1.37
N THR A 87 -20.25 -15.88 -0.05
CA THR A 87 -20.81 -14.75 0.70
C THR A 87 -19.87 -13.57 0.53
N ASN A 88 -20.23 -12.62 -0.34
CA ASN A 88 -19.61 -11.30 -0.40
C ASN A 88 -19.94 -10.57 0.91
N VAL A 89 -19.05 -10.70 1.89
CA VAL A 89 -19.14 -9.95 3.14
C VAL A 89 -18.67 -8.54 2.84
N SER A 90 -19.60 -7.56 2.88
CA SER A 90 -19.23 -6.15 2.76
C SER A 90 -18.26 -5.76 3.87
N PRO A 91 -17.24 -4.93 3.58
CA PRO A 91 -16.28 -4.50 4.59
C PRO A 91 -16.98 -3.74 5.72
N PRO A 92 -16.47 -3.80 6.96
CA PRO A 92 -17.04 -3.04 8.06
C PRO A 92 -16.98 -1.54 7.73
N THR A 93 -18.02 -0.80 8.08
CA THR A 93 -18.10 0.65 7.84
C THR A 93 -17.19 1.45 8.78
N SER A 94 -16.77 0.85 9.89
CA SER A 94 -15.79 1.42 10.82
C SER A 94 -15.22 0.33 11.74
N PHE A 95 -14.10 0.63 12.39
CA PHE A 95 -13.54 -0.19 13.46
C PHE A 95 -12.71 0.65 14.44
N ASP A 96 -12.53 0.15 15.67
CA ASP A 96 -11.60 0.72 16.64
C ASP A 96 -10.21 0.11 16.46
N PHE A 97 -9.19 0.97 16.44
CA PHE A 97 -7.81 0.56 16.46
C PHE A 97 -7.01 1.47 17.37
N ASN A 98 -6.38 0.90 18.39
CA ASN A 98 -5.64 1.63 19.42
C ASN A 98 -6.44 2.77 20.07
N GLY A 99 -7.75 2.55 20.31
CA GLY A 99 -8.63 3.54 20.93
C GLY A 99 -9.02 4.71 20.02
N GLN A 100 -8.74 4.60 18.72
CA GLN A 100 -9.18 5.54 17.70
C GLN A 100 -10.16 4.83 16.76
N VAL A 101 -11.31 5.46 16.52
CA VAL A 101 -12.28 4.97 15.52
C VAL A 101 -11.82 5.40 14.12
N PHE A 102 -11.75 4.42 13.22
CA PHE A 102 -11.49 4.59 11.80
C PHE A 102 -12.77 4.30 11.02
N ALA A 103 -13.19 5.22 10.15
CA ALA A 103 -14.36 5.11 9.30
C ALA A 103 -13.96 4.81 7.85
N LEU A 104 -14.69 3.90 7.21
CA LEU A 104 -14.51 3.52 5.81
C LEU A 104 -14.82 4.72 4.90
N LYS A 105 -13.90 5.06 4.00
CA LYS A 105 -14.06 6.16 3.04
C LYS A 105 -13.96 5.73 1.59
N PHE A 106 -13.31 4.60 1.33
CA PHE A 106 -13.13 4.08 -0.02
C PHE A 106 -13.31 2.57 -0.05
N VAL A 107 -14.01 2.10 -1.07
CA VAL A 107 -14.13 0.69 -1.43
C VAL A 107 -13.91 0.58 -2.94
N ALA A 108 -12.96 -0.25 -3.34
CA ALA A 108 -12.89 -0.79 -4.68
C ALA A 108 -12.96 -2.31 -4.61
N ASP A 109 -13.70 -2.90 -5.54
CA ASP A 109 -13.85 -4.34 -5.70
C ASP A 109 -13.95 -4.62 -7.20
N ASP A 110 -12.94 -5.29 -7.72
CA ASP A 110 -12.81 -5.64 -9.13
C ASP A 110 -12.12 -7.01 -9.26
N GLU A 111 -12.65 -7.89 -10.10
CA GLU A 111 -12.12 -9.27 -10.19
C GLU A 111 -10.66 -9.31 -10.65
N SER A 112 -10.22 -8.34 -11.45
CA SER A 112 -8.87 -8.31 -12.03
C SER A 112 -7.82 -7.71 -11.08
N SER A 113 -8.22 -6.76 -10.24
CA SER A 113 -7.31 -6.02 -9.34
C SER A 113 -7.53 -6.33 -7.86
N GLY A 114 -8.62 -7.03 -7.54
CA GLY A 114 -9.03 -7.44 -6.21
C GLY A 114 -9.79 -6.36 -5.44
N THR A 115 -9.71 -6.40 -4.11
CA THR A 115 -10.41 -5.46 -3.23
C THR A 115 -9.46 -4.48 -2.58
N LEU A 116 -9.89 -3.23 -2.40
CA LEU A 116 -9.21 -2.20 -1.60
C LEU A 116 -10.24 -1.49 -0.71
N ASN A 117 -9.97 -1.46 0.59
CA ASN A 117 -10.77 -0.71 1.56
C ASN A 117 -9.87 0.27 2.28
N GLU A 118 -10.21 1.56 2.26
CA GLU A 118 -9.44 2.61 2.95
C GLU A 118 -10.26 3.28 4.04
N TYR A 119 -9.62 3.43 5.19
CA TYR A 119 -10.21 3.95 6.40
C TYR A 119 -9.36 5.09 6.94
N VAL A 120 -10.01 6.14 7.41
CA VAL A 120 -9.37 7.28 8.07
C VAL A 120 -10.10 7.58 9.39
N PRO A 121 -9.49 8.29 10.34
CA PRO A 121 -10.15 8.70 11.57
C PRO A 121 -11.52 9.33 11.34
N GLU A 122 -12.45 9.09 12.26
CA GLU A 122 -13.77 9.71 12.21
C GLU A 122 -13.69 11.24 12.09
N GLY A 123 -14.46 11.81 11.17
CA GLY A 123 -14.42 13.25 10.85
C GLY A 123 -13.38 13.67 9.80
N GLU A 124 -12.44 12.80 9.44
CA GLU A 124 -11.45 13.08 8.39
C GLU A 124 -11.92 12.62 7.00
N THR A 125 -11.20 13.05 5.95
CA THR A 125 -11.49 12.71 4.54
C THR A 125 -10.25 12.18 3.82
N LEU A 126 -10.41 11.61 2.62
CA LEU A 126 -9.27 11.09 1.84
C LEU A 126 -8.37 12.22 1.31
N GLU A 127 -8.91 13.42 1.15
CA GLU A 127 -8.16 14.62 0.77
C GLU A 127 -7.34 15.17 1.93
N ARG A 128 -7.80 14.96 3.17
CA ARG A 128 -7.13 15.46 4.39
C ARG A 128 -7.34 14.53 5.57
N TRP A 129 -6.31 13.76 5.87
CA TRP A 129 -6.27 12.79 6.96
C TRP A 129 -4.94 12.84 7.71
N SER A 130 -4.98 12.51 8.99
CA SER A 130 -3.79 12.41 9.86
C SER A 130 -3.28 10.97 9.93
N LYS A 131 -4.18 9.99 9.87
CA LYS A 131 -3.86 8.57 9.80
C LYS A 131 -4.69 7.85 8.75
N MET A 132 -4.17 6.77 8.20
CA MET A 132 -4.91 5.90 7.29
C MET A 132 -4.61 4.44 7.60
N ILE A 133 -5.64 3.61 7.50
CA ILE A 133 -5.51 2.16 7.45
C ILE A 133 -6.13 1.68 6.14
N ALA A 134 -5.41 0.88 5.38
CA ALA A 134 -5.95 0.25 4.19
C ALA A 134 -5.80 -1.27 4.25
N PHE A 135 -6.76 -1.98 3.69
CA PHE A 135 -6.72 -3.43 3.49
C PHE A 135 -6.88 -3.72 2.01
N ARG A 136 -6.02 -4.59 1.49
CA ARG A 136 -6.04 -5.01 0.10
C ARG A 136 -5.96 -6.53 -0.01
N ASP A 137 -6.72 -7.10 -0.91
CA ASP A 137 -6.62 -8.50 -1.34
C ASP A 137 -6.49 -8.49 -2.86
N GLN A 138 -5.41 -9.06 -3.41
CA GLN A 138 -5.10 -9.04 -4.84
C GLN A 138 -5.04 -10.46 -5.40
N PRO A 139 -5.61 -10.70 -6.61
CA PRO A 139 -5.63 -12.00 -7.28
C PRO A 139 -4.27 -12.36 -7.91
N ILE A 140 -3.16 -12.16 -7.18
CA ILE A 140 -1.80 -12.44 -7.65
C ILE A 140 -1.12 -13.50 -6.79
N ASP A 141 -0.43 -14.43 -7.45
CA ASP A 141 0.37 -15.48 -6.82
C ASP A 141 1.79 -14.96 -6.58
N ALA A 142 1.98 -14.20 -5.51
CA ALA A 142 3.25 -13.55 -5.20
C ALA A 142 3.75 -13.90 -3.79
N GLU A 143 5.07 -13.90 -3.62
CA GLU A 143 5.68 -13.98 -2.30
C GLU A 143 5.59 -12.63 -1.57
N PRO A 144 5.32 -12.61 -0.25
CA PRO A 144 5.31 -11.37 0.53
C PRO A 144 6.60 -10.55 0.38
N ALA A 145 7.76 -11.20 0.36
CA ALA A 145 9.05 -10.54 0.20
C ALA A 145 9.16 -9.82 -1.15
N ALA A 146 8.77 -10.49 -2.24
CA ALA A 146 8.77 -9.90 -3.57
C ALA A 146 7.85 -8.68 -3.68
N MET A 147 6.72 -8.68 -2.97
CA MET A 147 5.81 -7.52 -2.93
C MET A 147 6.43 -6.32 -2.20
N ALA A 148 7.12 -6.56 -1.09
CA ALA A 148 7.81 -5.50 -0.35
C ALA A 148 8.97 -4.91 -1.17
N GLU A 149 9.73 -5.75 -1.88
CA GLU A 149 10.80 -5.31 -2.79
C GLU A 149 10.25 -4.50 -3.98
N ALA A 150 9.20 -4.98 -4.65
CA ALA A 150 8.58 -4.25 -5.76
C ALA A 150 8.03 -2.88 -5.35
N MET A 151 7.54 -2.76 -4.10
CA MET A 151 7.13 -1.47 -3.53
C MET A 151 8.34 -0.56 -3.29
N ALA A 152 9.47 -1.08 -2.83
CA ALA A 152 10.70 -0.30 -2.69
C ALA A 152 11.20 0.23 -4.03
N ASP A 153 11.19 -0.60 -5.08
CA ASP A 153 11.58 -0.19 -6.42
C ASP A 153 10.67 0.93 -6.94
N SER A 154 9.34 0.76 -6.82
CA SER A 154 8.35 1.77 -7.21
C SER A 154 8.52 3.08 -6.42
N LEU A 155 8.82 2.98 -5.12
CA LEU A 155 9.10 4.14 -4.27
C LEU A 155 10.30 4.92 -4.79
N LEU A 156 11.40 4.24 -5.11
CA LEU A 156 12.64 4.87 -5.55
C LEU A 156 12.54 5.47 -6.96
N GLU A 157 11.67 4.94 -7.83
CA GLU A 157 11.36 5.57 -9.11
C GLU A 157 10.71 6.95 -8.94
N ILE A 158 9.84 7.10 -7.94
CA ILE A 158 9.05 8.32 -7.70
C ILE A 158 9.81 9.30 -6.80
N ASN A 159 10.43 8.80 -5.74
CA ASN A 159 11.20 9.57 -4.77
C ASN A 159 12.53 8.86 -4.49
N PRO A 160 13.56 9.08 -5.33
CA PRO A 160 14.86 8.41 -5.22
C PRO A 160 15.63 8.65 -3.93
N GLN A 161 15.18 9.60 -3.10
CA GLN A 161 15.80 9.95 -1.81
C GLN A 161 14.95 9.49 -0.62
N ALA A 162 13.81 8.83 -0.85
CA ALA A 162 12.95 8.35 0.21
C ALA A 162 13.71 7.34 1.09
N PRO A 163 13.79 7.56 2.42
CA PRO A 163 14.29 6.55 3.32
C PRO A 163 13.25 5.43 3.43
N TYR A 164 13.71 4.19 3.32
CA TYR A 164 12.88 3.00 3.47
C TYR A 164 13.64 1.87 4.13
N ALA A 165 12.93 0.87 4.62
CA ALA A 165 13.50 -0.45 4.88
C ALA A 165 12.50 -1.54 4.56
N VAL A 166 13.01 -2.63 4.00
CA VAL A 166 12.29 -3.90 3.86
C VAL A 166 12.63 -4.78 5.06
N TRP A 167 11.64 -5.50 5.57
CA TRP A 167 11.79 -6.41 6.69
C TRP A 167 10.92 -7.66 6.50
N HIS A 168 11.27 -8.73 7.20
CA HIS A 168 10.62 -10.03 7.10
C HIS A 168 10.29 -10.55 8.50
N SER A 169 9.18 -11.30 8.64
CA SER A 169 8.93 -12.06 9.87
C SER A 169 9.87 -13.26 9.96
N GLU A 170 10.15 -13.71 11.18
CA GLU A 170 11.06 -14.84 11.44
C GLU A 170 10.61 -16.13 10.74
N ASP A 171 9.31 -16.36 10.65
CA ASP A 171 8.72 -17.52 9.97
C ASP A 171 8.59 -17.36 8.44
N GLY A 172 8.97 -16.19 7.90
CA GLY A 172 8.83 -15.82 6.49
C GLY A 172 7.39 -15.70 5.99
N SER A 173 6.38 -15.82 6.86
CA SER A 173 4.97 -15.77 6.45
C SER A 173 4.50 -14.36 6.10
N ARG A 174 5.24 -13.35 6.56
CA ARG A 174 4.99 -11.94 6.32
C ARG A 174 6.26 -11.23 5.89
N SER A 175 6.10 -10.20 5.10
CA SER A 175 7.15 -9.24 4.82
C SER A 175 6.53 -7.86 4.74
N GLY A 176 7.32 -6.84 5.02
CA GLY A 176 6.83 -5.49 4.96
C GLY A 176 7.89 -4.52 4.51
N ILE A 177 7.41 -3.32 4.22
CA ILE A 177 8.25 -2.17 3.91
C ILE A 177 7.70 -0.99 4.69
N ASP A 178 8.60 -0.22 5.29
CA ASP A 178 8.26 1.08 5.82
C ASP A 178 9.10 2.16 5.14
N PHE A 179 8.50 3.33 4.94
CA PHE A 179 9.18 4.43 4.25
C PHE A 179 8.55 5.78 4.58
N ALA A 180 9.33 6.84 4.38
CA ALA A 180 8.84 8.21 4.45
C ALA A 180 8.88 8.88 3.08
N THR A 181 7.84 9.64 2.74
CA THR A 181 7.79 10.51 1.56
C THR A 181 7.42 11.93 1.94
N TRP A 182 7.72 12.86 1.04
CA TRP A 182 7.33 14.25 1.17
C TRP A 182 7.07 14.84 -0.21
N GLN A 183 6.02 15.64 -0.31
CA GLN A 183 5.70 16.37 -1.52
C GLN A 183 4.96 17.66 -1.14
N GLY A 184 5.50 18.80 -1.58
CA GLY A 184 4.92 20.10 -1.25
C GLY A 184 4.92 20.34 0.26
N ASP A 185 3.72 20.50 0.84
CA ASP A 185 3.48 20.75 2.26
C ASP A 185 2.96 19.49 2.99
N ILE A 186 3.22 18.30 2.46
CA ILE A 186 2.83 17.03 3.05
C ILE A 186 4.06 16.16 3.27
N ALA A 187 4.21 15.63 4.48
CA ALA A 187 5.09 14.51 4.80
C ALA A 187 4.22 13.30 5.17
N GLU A 188 4.61 12.12 4.75
CA GLU A 188 3.89 10.87 5.01
C GLU A 188 4.85 9.77 5.41
N PHE A 189 4.48 9.00 6.43
CA PHE A 189 5.16 7.76 6.79
C PHE A 189 4.22 6.60 6.54
N ASN A 190 4.71 5.56 5.87
CA ASN A 190 3.96 4.39 5.47
C ASN A 190 4.57 3.14 6.04
N VAL A 191 3.72 2.19 6.39
CA VAL A 191 4.09 0.79 6.64
C VAL A 191 3.12 -0.09 5.87
N PHE A 192 3.65 -0.89 4.95
CA PHE A 192 2.92 -1.97 4.29
C PHE A 192 3.35 -3.31 4.86
N VAL A 193 2.38 -4.19 5.10
CA VAL A 193 2.61 -5.58 5.50
C VAL A 193 1.91 -6.49 4.52
N TYR A 194 2.63 -7.43 3.94
CA TYR A 194 2.16 -8.40 2.96
C TYR A 194 2.13 -9.80 3.59
N ALA A 195 1.14 -10.60 3.20
CA ALA A 195 1.06 -12.02 3.53
C ALA A 195 0.33 -12.77 2.41
N ARG A 196 0.54 -14.08 2.31
CA ARG A 196 -0.29 -14.90 1.44
C ARG A 196 -1.71 -14.97 2.02
N SER A 197 -2.70 -14.91 1.12
CA SER A 197 -4.08 -15.15 1.49
C SER A 197 -4.30 -16.65 1.80
N PRO A 198 -5.15 -17.01 2.76
CA PRO A 198 -5.62 -18.38 2.92
C PRO A 198 -6.53 -18.81 1.76
N ARG A 199 -7.02 -17.87 0.94
CA ARG A 199 -7.94 -18.11 -0.19
C ARG A 199 -7.23 -18.50 -1.49
N GLY A 200 -6.14 -19.25 -1.40
CA GLY A 200 -5.39 -19.75 -2.55
C GLY A 200 -4.33 -18.75 -3.05
N LYS A 201 -4.18 -18.68 -4.38
CA LYS A 201 -3.13 -17.92 -5.09
C LYS A 201 -3.41 -16.41 -5.07
N ARG A 202 -3.34 -15.79 -3.90
CA ARG A 202 -3.64 -14.37 -3.68
C ARG A 202 -2.69 -13.81 -2.63
N ILE A 203 -2.36 -12.53 -2.74
CA ILE A 203 -1.65 -11.78 -1.69
C ILE A 203 -2.64 -10.84 -0.99
N VAL A 204 -2.51 -10.72 0.32
CA VAL A 204 -3.18 -9.69 1.10
C VAL A 204 -2.15 -8.69 1.61
N SER A 205 -2.54 -7.43 1.71
CA SER A 205 -1.76 -6.42 2.38
C SER A 205 -2.60 -5.56 3.31
N CYS A 206 -1.96 -5.09 4.38
CA CYS A 206 -2.48 -4.00 5.18
C CYS A 206 -1.48 -2.85 5.15
N GLN A 207 -2.01 -1.63 5.21
CA GLN A 207 -1.23 -0.41 5.29
C GLN A 207 -1.61 0.32 6.56
N TYR A 208 -0.62 0.87 7.24
CA TYR A 208 -0.79 1.93 8.21
C TYR A 208 0.03 3.13 7.75
N ALA A 209 -0.59 4.31 7.72
CA ALA A 209 0.10 5.53 7.34
C ALA A 209 -0.25 6.69 8.27
N GLU A 210 0.70 7.61 8.43
CA GLU A 210 0.52 8.89 9.11
C GLU A 210 0.96 10.05 8.21
N ARG A 211 0.23 11.16 8.27
CA ARG A 211 0.58 12.41 7.56
C ARG A 211 0.82 13.56 8.52
N ALA A 212 1.75 14.42 8.14
CA ALA A 212 1.92 15.75 8.70
C ALA A 212 1.85 16.81 7.60
N TYR A 213 1.38 18.00 7.96
CA TYR A 213 1.13 19.08 7.02
C TYR A 213 1.88 20.35 7.42
N GLY A 214 2.32 21.12 6.43
CA GLY A 214 2.86 22.46 6.62
C GLY A 214 4.01 22.52 7.62
N ASP A 215 3.84 23.30 8.69
CA ASP A 215 4.83 23.53 9.74
C ASP A 215 5.09 22.29 10.62
N GLN A 216 4.22 21.29 10.58
CA GLN A 216 4.38 20.06 11.37
C GLN A 216 5.37 19.08 10.72
N MET A 217 5.68 19.22 9.43
CA MET A 217 6.46 18.24 8.67
C MET A 217 7.85 17.98 9.27
N GLU A 218 8.57 19.05 9.64
CA GLU A 218 9.92 18.93 10.21
C GLU A 218 9.89 18.13 11.51
N SER A 219 9.03 18.52 12.46
CA SER A 219 8.87 17.81 13.72
C SER A 219 8.40 16.36 13.55
N PHE A 220 7.59 16.11 12.53
CA PHE A 220 7.07 14.77 12.22
C PHE A 220 8.20 13.86 11.74
N LEU A 221 8.99 14.31 10.77
CA LEU A 221 10.11 13.58 10.19
C LEU A 221 11.24 13.38 11.20
N ASP A 222 11.62 14.41 11.94
CA ASP A 222 12.66 14.33 12.99
C ASP A 222 12.28 13.36 14.11
N GLY A 223 10.97 13.24 14.40
CA GLY A 223 10.45 12.31 15.38
C GLY A 223 10.31 10.87 14.88
N LEU A 224 10.42 10.59 13.57
CA LEU A 224 10.22 9.24 13.03
C LEU A 224 11.18 8.20 13.60
N PRO A 225 12.51 8.43 13.74
CA PRO A 225 13.42 7.43 14.27
C PRO A 225 13.00 6.87 15.64
N LEU A 226 12.37 7.69 16.48
CA LEU A 226 11.89 7.30 17.81
C LEU A 226 10.57 6.52 17.76
N ARG A 227 9.69 6.83 16.81
CA ARG A 227 8.33 6.25 16.72
C ARG A 227 8.24 5.07 15.78
N ARG A 228 9.14 4.98 14.80
CA ARG A 228 9.12 4.04 13.67
C ARG A 228 8.82 2.60 14.11
N ARG A 229 9.58 2.08 15.07
CA ARG A 229 9.38 0.70 15.57
C ARG A 229 7.97 0.48 16.11
N GLY A 230 7.43 1.44 16.86
CA GLY A 230 6.06 1.37 17.36
C GLY A 230 5.02 1.39 16.25
N LEU A 231 5.25 2.15 15.18
CA LEU A 231 4.36 2.21 14.02
C LEU A 231 4.38 0.90 13.22
N ILE A 232 5.55 0.28 13.05
CA ILE A 232 5.68 -1.04 12.41
C ILE A 232 4.93 -2.11 13.21
N VAL A 233 5.08 -2.13 14.54
CA VAL A 233 4.36 -3.08 15.41
C VAL A 233 2.85 -2.89 15.29
N GLN A 234 2.38 -1.63 15.26
CA GLN A 234 0.97 -1.34 15.04
C GLN A 234 0.48 -1.89 13.70
N ALA A 235 1.18 -1.59 12.61
CA ALA A 235 0.81 -2.09 11.28
C ALA A 235 0.78 -3.63 11.24
N ALA A 236 1.79 -4.30 11.80
CA ALA A 236 1.87 -5.77 11.85
C ALA A 236 0.79 -6.41 12.74
N SER A 237 0.22 -5.66 13.67
CA SER A 237 -0.89 -6.11 14.53
C SER A 237 -2.26 -5.97 13.85
N LEU A 238 -2.36 -5.24 12.74
CA LEU A 238 -3.57 -5.21 11.93
C LEU A 238 -3.80 -6.61 11.36
N GLY A 239 -4.84 -7.28 11.84
CA GLY A 239 -5.27 -8.55 11.28
C GLY A 239 -5.73 -8.36 9.84
N PHE A 240 -5.36 -9.28 8.95
CA PHE A 240 -5.99 -9.36 7.64
C PHE A 240 -7.47 -9.73 7.83
N GLN A 241 -8.37 -8.85 7.40
CA GLN A 241 -9.79 -9.15 7.41
C GLN A 241 -10.09 -10.07 6.22
N TYR A 242 -10.54 -11.29 6.50
CA TYR A 242 -10.94 -12.28 5.50
C TYR A 242 -12.46 -12.33 5.39
#